data_AF-A0A5C7PQH3-F1
#
_entry.id   AF-A0A5C7PQH3-F1
#
_cell.length_a   1.000
_cell.length_b   1.000
_cell.length_c   1.000
_cell.angle_alpha   90.00
_cell.angle_beta   90.00
_cell.angle_gamma   90.00
#
_symmetry.space_group_name_H-M   'P 1'
#
loop_
_entity.id
_entity.type
_entity.pdbx_description
1 polymer ?
#
loop_
_entity_poly.entity_id
_entity_poly.type
_entity_poly.pdbx_seq_one_letter_code
_entity_poly.pdbx_strand_id
1 'polypeptide(L)' 'MGKMTSCLLNGAHISIETAIDMKDAGQISDFRCTECNEPVRPHRSGGHAAAHFEHLERNSTCSQSHVPRSA' A
#
# COMPACT_ATOMS: atom_id res chain seq x y z
N MET A 1 3.34 -10.50 10.10
CA MET A 1 3.08 -9.10 9.71
C MET A 1 2.47 -9.11 8.31
N GLY A 2 1.20 -8.72 8.17
CA GLY A 2 0.58 -8.55 6.85
C GLY A 2 1.29 -7.40 6.14
N LYS A 3 2.11 -7.72 5.15
CA LYS A 3 2.75 -6.74 4.27
C LYS A 3 1.88 -6.69 3.03
N MET A 4 1.15 -5.60 2.84
CA MET A 4 0.36 -5.42 1.64
C MET A 4 1.30 -5.17 0.46
N THR A 5 1.35 -6.10 -0.50
CA THR A 5 2.22 -6.02 -1.69
C THR A 5 1.44 -5.80 -2.97
N SER A 6 0.13 -5.60 -2.89
CA SER A 6 -0.75 -5.36 -4.04
C SER A 6 -1.77 -4.27 -3.70
N CYS A 7 -2.18 -3.48 -4.68
CA CYS A 7 -3.18 -2.43 -4.52
C CYS A 7 -4.09 -2.33 -5.75
N LEU A 8 -5.16 -1.54 -5.65
CA LEU A 8 -6.04 -1.15 -6.73
C LEU A 8 -5.55 0.17 -7.34
N LEU A 9 -5.36 0.18 -8.66
CA LEU A 9 -5.10 1.38 -9.44
C LEU A 9 -6.18 1.48 -10.52
N ASN A 10 -7.04 2.50 -10.46
CA ASN A 10 -8.16 2.67 -11.41
C ASN A 10 -9.04 1.41 -11.56
N GLY A 11 -9.19 0.62 -10.50
CA GLY A 11 -9.92 -0.65 -10.52
C GLY A 11 -9.12 -1.87 -10.98
N ALA A 12 -7.86 -1.70 -11.40
CA ALA A 12 -6.95 -2.78 -11.75
C ALA A 12 -6.04 -3.17 -10.57
N HIS A 13 -5.85 -4.47 -10.36
CA HIS A 13 -4.90 -4.95 -9.36
C HIS A 13 -3.47 -4.81 -9.88
N ILE A 14 -2.62 -4.12 -9.13
CA ILE A 14 -1.20 -3.99 -9.44
C ILE A 14 -0.34 -4.39 -8.24
N SER A 15 0.92 -4.74 -8.51
CA SER A 15 1.90 -5.09 -7.47
C SER A 15 2.64 -3.86 -6.96
N ILE A 16 3.21 -3.99 -5.76
CA ILE A 16 4.00 -2.94 -5.10
C ILE A 16 5.21 -2.50 -5.92
N GLU A 17 5.85 -3.43 -6.62
CA GLU A 17 6.99 -3.13 -7.51
C GLU A 17 6.58 -2.18 -8.63
N THR A 18 5.45 -2.47 -9.29
CA THR A 18 4.87 -1.60 -10.32
C THR A 18 4.49 -0.24 -9.74
N ALA A 19 3.84 -0.19 -8.58
CA ALA A 19 3.46 1.06 -7.96
C ALA A 19 4.67 1.94 -7.56
N ILE A 20 5.77 1.31 -7.12
CA ILE A 20 7.03 2.02 -6.83
C ILE A 20 7.66 2.57 -8.10
N ASP A 21 7.71 1.78 -9.17
CA ASP A 21 8.25 2.21 -10.47
C ASP A 21 7.47 3.40 -11.03
N MET A 22 6.14 3.33 -11.02
CA MET A 22 5.26 4.44 -11.43
C MET A 22 5.49 5.70 -10.57
N LYS A 23 5.62 5.53 -9.25
CA LYS A 23 5.93 6.63 -8.34
C LYS A 23 7.30 7.25 -8.62
N ASP A 24 8.30 6.44 -8.94
CA ASP A 24 9.65 6.88 -9.28
C ASP A 24 9.70 7.62 -10.62
N ALA A 25 8.93 7.13 -11.61
CA ALA A 25 8.71 7.76 -12.90
C ALA A 25 7.91 9.09 -12.81
N GLY A 26 7.45 9.48 -11.62
CA GLY A 26 6.69 10.72 -11.40
C GLY A 26 5.21 10.61 -11.79
N GLN A 27 4.69 9.40 -12.00
CA GLN A 27 3.27 9.18 -12.27
C GLN A 27 2.49 9.24 -10.95
N ILE A 28 1.85 10.38 -10.69
CA ILE A 28 0.90 10.52 -9.58
C ILE A 28 -0.31 9.65 -9.91
N SER A 29 -0.53 8.63 -9.08
CA SER A 29 -1.56 7.61 -9.28
C SER A 29 -2.33 7.40 -7.98
N ASP A 30 -3.65 7.29 -8.08
CA ASP A 30 -4.55 6.99 -6.95
C ASP A 30 -4.49 5.50 -6.59
N PHE A 31 -3.44 5.11 -5.87
CA PHE A 31 -3.35 3.76 -5.32
C PHE A 31 -4.35 3.58 -4.19
N ARG A 32 -5.18 2.55 -4.27
CA ARG A 32 -6.22 2.22 -3.30
C ARG A 32 -6.03 0.84 -2.69
N CYS A 33 -6.46 0.67 -1.45
CA CYS A 33 -6.45 -0.63 -0.80
C CYS A 33 -7.46 -1.58 -1.48
N THR A 34 -7.06 -2.83 -1.74
CA THR A 34 -7.96 -3.87 -2.28
C THR A 34 -9.09 -4.25 -1.32
N GLU A 35 -8.93 -3.99 -0.02
CA GLU A 35 -9.95 -4.29 0.99
C GLU A 35 -10.88 -3.10 1.24
N CYS A 36 -10.35 -1.99 1.76
CA CYS A 36 -11.16 -0.83 2.14
C CYS A 36 -11.34 0.22 1.04
N ASN A 37 -10.69 0.08 -0.12
CA ASN A 37 -10.72 1.05 -1.22
C ASN A 37 -10.24 2.48 -0.86
N GLU A 38 -9.56 2.62 0.28
CA GLU A 38 -8.97 3.87 0.74
C GLU A 38 -7.60 4.13 0.11
N PRO A 39 -7.16 5.41 0.06
CA PRO A 39 -5.87 5.77 -0.51
C PRO A 39 -4.70 5.17 0.28
N VAL A 40 -3.81 4.49 -0.44
CA VAL A 40 -2.58 3.89 0.09
C VAL A 40 -1.36 4.48 -0.60
N ARG A 41 -0.22 4.43 0.07
CA ARG A 41 1.06 4.93 -0.41
C ARG A 41 2.03 3.77 -0.59
N PRO A 42 2.66 3.60 -1.77
CA PRO A 42 3.73 2.62 -1.94
C PRO A 42 5.01 3.10 -1.25
N HIS A 43 5.58 2.23 -0.41
CA HIS A 43 6.88 2.40 0.23
C HIS A 43 7.90 1.45 -0.40
N ARG A 44 9.01 2.02 -0.88
CA ARG A 44 10.12 1.26 -1.46
C ARG A 44 10.80 0.43 -0.37
N SER A 45 11.22 -0.78 -0.72
CA SER A 45 12.08 -1.61 0.12
C SER A 45 13.38 -0.86 0.44
N GLY A 46 13.75 -0.82 1.72
CA GLY A 46 14.97 -0.14 2.16
C GLY A 46 15.60 -0.86 3.35
N GLY A 47 16.92 -1.07 3.28
CA GLY A 47 17.71 -1.74 4.32
C GLY A 47 17.24 -3.16 4.60
N HIS A 48 16.35 -3.31 5.58
CA HIS A 48 15.82 -4.58 6.09
C HIS A 48 14.31 -4.72 5.88
N ALA A 49 13.65 -3.72 5.30
CA ALA A 49 12.21 -3.71 5.06
C ALA A 49 11.90 -4.06 3.60
N ALA A 50 10.97 -5.00 3.40
CA ALA A 50 10.40 -5.29 2.09
C ALA A 50 9.47 -4.15 1.65
N ALA A 51 9.31 -4.00 0.35
CA ALA A 51 8.38 -3.05 -0.25
C ALA A 51 6.94 -3.37 0.20
N HIS A 52 6.19 -2.33 0.58
CA HIS A 52 4.81 -2.50 1.05
C HIS A 52 3.99 -1.24 0.81
N PHE A 53 2.67 -1.41 0.82
CA PHE A 53 1.72 -0.29 0.87
C PHE A 53 1.39 0.06 2.31
N GLU A 54 1.31 1.36 2.59
CA GLU A 54 0.86 1.91 3.87
C GLU A 54 -0.35 2.82 3.64
N HIS A 55 -1.34 2.79 4.52
CA HIS A 55 -2.51 3.67 4.38
C HIS A 55 -2.13 5.09 4.77
N LEU A 56 -2.61 6.10 4.02
CA LEU A 56 -2.35 7.50 4.36
C LEU A 56 -3.06 7.91 5.65
N GLU A 57 -4.23 7.32 5.90
CA GLU A 57 -5.02 7.53 7.11
C GLU A 57 -5.19 6.20 7.86
N ARG A 58 -5.29 6.29 9.19
CA ARG A 58 -5.54 5.11 10.02
C ARG A 58 -6.98 4.66 9.81
N ASN A 59 -7.16 3.42 9.39
CA ASN A 59 -8.47 2.82 9.25
C ASN A 59 -8.58 1.55 10.09
N SER A 60 -9.25 1.66 11.24
CA SER A 60 -9.52 0.53 12.14
C SER A 60 -10.40 -0.57 11.52
N THR A 61 -11.05 -0.31 10.39
CA THR A 61 -11.88 -1.29 9.67
C THR A 61 -11.10 -2.11 8.65
N CYS A 62 -9.85 -1.74 8.34
CA CYS A 62 -9.01 -2.44 7.38
C CYS A 62 -7.95 -3.27 8.10
N SER A 63 -7.94 -4.58 7.87
CA SER A 63 -6.96 -5.51 8.45
C SER A 63 -5.51 -5.18 8.07
N GLN A 64 -5.31 -4.45 6.96
CA GLN A 64 -4.01 -3.97 6.48
C GLN A 64 -3.66 -2.56 6.98
N SER A 65 -4.66 -1.76 7.40
CA SER A 65 -4.44 -0.41 7.94
C SER A 65 -4.26 -0.49 9.45
N HIS A 66 -3.02 -0.70 9.86
CA HIS A 66 -2.57 -0.49 11.22
C HIS A 66 -3.48 -1.09 12.32
N VAL A 67 -3.49 -2.41 12.45
CA VAL A 67 -3.83 -3.01 13.75
C VAL A 67 -2.68 -2.68 14.72
N PRO A 68 -2.90 -1.93 15.82
CA PRO A 68 -1.94 -1.96 16.92
C PRO A 68 -1.77 -3.43 17.29
N ARG A 69 -0.52 -3.89 17.41
CA ARG A 69 -0.25 -5.23 17.94
C ARG A 69 -0.85 -5.29 19.33
N SER A 70 -2.04 -5.89 19.47
CA SER A 70 -2.54 -6.31 20.77
C SER A 70 -1.58 -7.38 21.31
N ALA A 71 -1.30 -7.22 22.61
CA ALA A 71 -0.27 -7.86 23.41
C ALA A 71 -0.29 -9.39 23.41
#